data_AF-A0A1V9G4J0-F1
#
_entry.id   AF-A0A1V9G4J0-F1
#
_cell.length_a   1.000
_cell.length_b   1.000
_cell.length_c   1.000
_cell.angle_alpha   90.00
_cell.angle_beta   90.00
_cell.angle_gamma   90.00
#
_symmetry.space_group_name_H-M   'P 1'
#
loop_
_entity.id
_entity.type
_entity.pdbx_description
1 polymer ?
#
loop_
_entity_poly.entity_id
_entity_poly.type
_entity_poly.pdbx_seq_one_letter_code
_entity_poly.pdbx_strand_id
1 'polypeptide(L)'
;MDHCSTLSDIEDSKFGANFLLEIGLKAGINAVNENKALNIPITVVENGWIVKKTADGAIVKMYPINQNLSNRLTKGTILHIKINQ
;
A
#
# COMPACT_ATOMS: atom_id res chain seq x y z
N MET A 1 -25.84 -22.33 11.14
CA MET A 1 -24.50 -22.43 10.54
C MET A 1 -24.24 -21.09 9.89
N ASP A 2 -23.38 -20.27 10.50
CA ASP A 2 -23.06 -18.95 9.98
C ASP A 2 -22.26 -19.13 8.69
N HIS A 3 -22.81 -18.68 7.57
CA HIS A 3 -22.09 -18.62 6.31
C HIS A 3 -20.95 -17.61 6.47
N CYS A 4 -19.75 -18.10 6.77
CA CYS A 4 -18.53 -17.30 6.73
C CYS A 4 -18.18 -17.08 5.26
N SER A 5 -18.62 -15.96 4.69
CA SER A 5 -18.24 -15.54 3.35
C SER A 5 -16.74 -15.28 3.30
N THR A 6 -16.05 -15.82 2.29
CA THR A 6 -14.62 -15.55 2.11
C THR A 6 -14.40 -14.10 1.67
N LEU A 7 -13.16 -13.61 1.80
CA LEU A 7 -12.80 -12.28 1.29
C LEU A 7 -13.10 -12.14 -0.22
N SER A 8 -12.93 -13.21 -0.99
CA SER A 8 -13.28 -13.26 -2.42
C SER A 8 -14.79 -13.13 -2.63
N ASP A 9 -15.60 -13.79 -1.80
CA ASP A 9 -17.06 -13.68 -1.90
C ASP A 9 -17.54 -12.26 -1.54
N ILE A 10 -16.84 -11.57 -0.62
CA ILE A 10 -17.14 -10.20 -0.23
C ILE A 10 -16.75 -9.21 -1.34
N GLU A 11 -15.61 -9.41 -2.01
CA GLU A 11 -15.18 -8.65 -3.20
C GLU A 11 -16.25 -8.68 -4.31
N ASP A 12 -16.86 -9.86 -4.53
CA ASP A 12 -17.88 -10.09 -5.55
C ASP A 12 -19.32 -9.73 -5.09
N SER A 13 -19.53 -9.43 -3.80
CA SER A 13 -20.84 -9.15 -3.20
C SER A 13 -21.25 -7.67 -3.18
N LYS A 14 -22.52 -7.40 -2.81
CA LYS A 14 -23.11 -6.05 -2.66
C LYS A 14 -22.39 -5.12 -1.66
N PHE A 15 -21.53 -5.64 -0.78
CA PHE A 15 -20.70 -4.81 0.11
C PHE A 15 -19.57 -4.09 -0.64
N GLY A 16 -19.17 -4.62 -1.81
CA GLY A 16 -18.39 -3.96 -2.84
C GLY A 16 -16.95 -3.60 -2.48
N ALA A 17 -16.16 -3.28 -3.51
CA ALA A 17 -14.77 -2.83 -3.38
C ALA A 17 -14.58 -1.64 -2.41
N ASN A 18 -15.61 -0.83 -2.18
CA ASN A 18 -15.57 0.31 -1.27
C ASN A 18 -15.44 -0.09 0.20
N PHE A 19 -16.10 -1.18 0.64
CA PHE A 19 -15.96 -1.68 2.00
C PHE A 19 -14.52 -2.14 2.26
N LEU A 20 -13.96 -2.89 1.31
CA LEU A 20 -12.58 -3.39 1.40
C LEU A 20 -11.55 -2.25 1.34
N LEU A 21 -11.83 -1.21 0.55
CA LEU A 21 -11.03 0.01 0.52
C LEU A 21 -11.01 0.68 1.90
N GLU A 22 -12.17 0.81 2.55
CA GLU A 22 -12.28 1.47 3.86
C GLU A 22 -11.51 0.71 4.95
N ILE A 23 -11.70 -0.61 5.04
CA ILE A 23 -10.97 -1.42 6.03
C ILE A 23 -9.47 -1.42 5.74
N GLY A 24 -9.07 -1.47 4.47
CA GLY A 24 -7.67 -1.45 4.04
C GLY A 24 -6.99 -0.13 4.39
N LEU A 25 -7.68 1.01 4.16
CA LEU A 25 -7.19 2.33 4.54
C LEU A 25 -6.99 2.44 6.05
N LYS A 26 -7.97 2.00 6.85
CA LYS A 26 -7.89 2.00 8.32
C LYS A 26 -6.74 1.13 8.82
N ALA A 27 -6.58 -0.08 8.28
CA ALA A 27 -5.48 -0.97 8.63
C ALA A 27 -4.11 -0.37 8.28
N GLY A 28 -3.97 0.24 7.10
CA GLY A 28 -2.74 0.90 6.67
C GLY A 28 -2.36 2.08 7.57
N ILE A 29 -3.32 2.93 7.93
CA ILE A 29 -3.10 4.05 8.86
C ILE A 29 -2.63 3.53 10.23
N ASN A 30 -3.29 2.49 10.75
CA ASN A 30 -2.93 1.89 12.03
C ASN A 30 -1.50 1.34 12.01
N ALA A 31 -1.12 0.58 10.98
CA ALA A 31 0.23 0.05 10.84
C ALA A 31 1.29 1.16 10.77
N VAL A 32 1.01 2.26 10.06
CA VAL A 32 1.92 3.42 10.00
C VAL A 32 2.06 4.08 11.37
N ASN A 33 0.96 4.26 12.09
CA ASN A 33 0.98 4.89 13.41
C ASN A 33 1.68 4.03 14.45
N GLU A 34 1.48 2.71 14.41
CA GLU A 34 2.20 1.75 15.26
C GLU A 34 3.70 1.78 14.97
N ASN A 35 4.10 1.77 13.70
CA ASN A 35 5.51 1.89 13.33
C ASN A 35 6.14 3.19 13.85
N LYS A 36 5.42 4.32 13.75
CA LYS A 36 5.88 5.59 14.33
C LYS A 36 6.04 5.53 15.84
N ALA A 37 5.07 4.92 16.54
CA ALA A 37 5.12 4.78 18.00
C ALA A 37 6.28 3.88 18.47
N LEU A 38 6.64 2.87 17.67
CA LEU A 38 7.74 1.95 17.93
C LEU A 38 9.10 2.42 17.39
N ASN A 39 9.19 3.65 16.86
CA ASN A 39 10.38 4.14 16.17
C ASN A 39 10.88 3.21 15.05
N ILE A 40 9.96 2.53 14.36
CA ILE A 40 10.24 1.72 13.19
C ILE A 40 10.25 2.64 11.96
N PRO A 41 11.30 2.60 11.12
CA PRO A 41 11.34 3.41 9.91
C PRO A 41 10.15 3.14 8.99
N ILE A 42 9.56 4.22 8.45
CA ILE A 42 8.45 4.14 7.50
C ILE A 42 8.84 4.72 6.15
N THR A 43 8.29 4.15 5.09
CA THR A 43 8.42 4.68 3.73
C THR A 43 7.06 5.24 3.30
N VAL A 44 7.04 6.51 2.90
CA VAL A 44 5.82 7.22 2.51
C VAL A 44 6.04 8.05 1.26
N VAL A 45 4.94 8.43 0.62
CA VAL A 45 4.95 9.41 -0.45
C VAL A 45 4.76 10.80 0.12
N GLU A 46 5.68 11.71 -0.16
CA GLU A 46 5.64 13.10 0.32
C GLU A 46 6.16 14.05 -0.77
N ASN A 47 5.36 15.06 -1.14
CA ASN A 47 5.72 16.07 -2.14
C ASN A 47 6.20 15.49 -3.49
N GLY A 48 5.59 14.39 -3.94
CA GLY A 48 5.97 13.72 -5.19
C GLY A 48 7.25 12.87 -5.10
N TRP A 49 7.75 12.59 -3.90
CA TRP A 49 8.90 11.72 -3.66
C TRP A 49 8.53 10.54 -2.77
N ILE A 50 9.16 9.39 -3.02
CA ILE A 50 9.23 8.29 -2.05
C ILE A 50 10.31 8.68 -1.04
N VAL A 51 9.91 8.86 0.22
CA VAL A 51 10.79 9.24 1.31
C VAL A 51 10.77 8.17 2.40
N LYS A 52 11.94 7.89 2.99
CA LYS A 52 12.07 7.06 4.18
C LYS A 52 12.25 7.97 5.40
N LYS A 53 11.36 7.86 6.39
CA LYS A 53 11.49 8.51 7.69
C LYS A 53 12.10 7.50 8.65
N THR A 54 13.31 7.78 9.13
CA THR A 54 14.04 6.90 10.04
C THR A 54 13.59 7.12 11.48
N ALA A 55 13.96 6.17 12.35
CA ALA A 55 13.61 6.15 13.77
C ALA A 55 14.03 7.41 14.54
N ASP A 56 15.14 8.02 14.12
CA ASP A 56 15.74 9.24 14.66
C ASP A 56 15.12 10.54 14.11
N GLY A 57 14.10 10.42 13.25
CA GLY A 57 13.42 11.55 12.63
C GLY A 57 14.09 12.07 11.36
N ALA A 58 15.19 11.47 10.89
CA ALA A 58 15.78 11.86 9.62
C ALA A 58 14.87 11.50 8.44
N ILE A 59 14.89 12.34 7.40
CA ILE A 59 14.10 12.13 6.18
C ILE A 59 15.07 11.90 5.01
N VAL A 60 15.01 10.71 4.43
CA VAL A 60 15.83 10.32 3.28
C VAL A 60 14.95 10.27 2.03
N LYS A 61 15.20 11.17 1.08
CA LYS A 61 14.56 11.11 -0.25
C LYS A 61 15.16 9.94 -1.04
N MET A 62 14.33 8.98 -1.44
CA MET A 62 14.78 7.80 -2.16
C MET A 62 14.65 7.99 -3.67
N TYR A 63 13.41 8.19 -4.16
CA TYR A 63 13.13 8.28 -5.59
C TYR A 63 12.01 9.29 -5.87
N PRO A 64 12.10 10.07 -6.96
CA PRO A 64 10.98 10.90 -7.40
C PRO A 64 9.89 10.00 -8.00
N ILE A 65 8.62 10.35 -7.77
CA ILE A 65 7.50 9.69 -8.42
C ILE A 65 7.33 10.33 -9.80
N ASN A 66 7.81 9.64 -10.83
CA ASN A 66 7.45 9.98 -12.20
C ASN A 66 5.98 9.60 -12.42
N GLN A 67 5.10 10.60 -12.51
CA GLN A 67 3.66 10.40 -12.77
C GLN A 67 3.36 9.83 -14.17
N ASN A 68 4.37 9.63 -15.01
CA ASN A 68 4.23 9.14 -16.39
C ASN A 68 4.09 7.61 -16.53
N LEU A 69 3.90 6.86 -15.45
CA LEU A 69 3.63 5.42 -15.55
C LEU A 69 2.13 5.17 -15.77
N SER A 70 1.66 5.42 -16.99
CA SER A 70 0.29 5.10 -17.44
C SER A 70 0.11 3.63 -17.81
N ASN A 71 0.97 2.72 -17.34
CA ASN A 71 0.78 1.28 -17.58
C ASN A 71 -0.28 0.76 -16.64
N ARG A 72 -1.54 0.92 -17.04
CA ARG A 72 -2.70 0.32 -16.38
C ARG A 72 -2.58 -1.20 -16.49
N LEU A 73 -2.04 -1.84 -15.46
CA LEU A 73 -1.98 -3.30 -15.37
C LEU A 73 -3.41 -3.82 -15.21
N THR A 74 -3.81 -4.77 -16.04
CA THR A 74 -5.10 -5.45 -15.93
C THR A 74 -4.94 -6.74 -15.12
N LYS A 75 -6.04 -7.24 -14.55
CA LYS A 75 -6.05 -8.54 -13.86
C LYS A 75 -5.50 -9.62 -14.80
N GLY A 76 -4.51 -10.38 -14.32
CA GLY A 76 -3.80 -11.39 -15.12
C GLY A 76 -2.51 -10.90 -15.79
N THR A 77 -2.12 -9.64 -15.60
CA THR A 77 -0.82 -9.16 -16.11
C THR A 77 0.32 -9.81 -15.33
N ILE A 78 1.26 -10.42 -16.04
CA ILE A 78 2.50 -11.00 -15.48
C ILE A 78 3.65 -10.02 -15.69
N LEU A 79 4.30 -9.61 -14.60
CA LEU A 79 5.47 -8.73 -14.63
C LEU A 79 6.75 -9.55 -14.54
N HIS A 80 7.58 -9.50 -15.59
CA HIS A 80 8.92 -10.06 -15.55
C HIS A 80 9.92 -8.98 -15.12
N ILE A 81 10.50 -9.14 -13.93
CA ILE A 81 11.52 -8.22 -13.40
C ILE A 81 12.89 -8.85 -13.60
N LYS A 82 13.77 -8.17 -14.34
CA LYS A 82 15.19 -8.51 -14.42
C LYS A 82 15.98 -7.65 -13.45
N ILE A 83 16.60 -8.29 -12.47
CA ILE A 83 17.52 -7.61 -11.54
C ILE A 83 18.89 -7.61 -12.22
N ASN A 84 19.39 -6.43 -12.57
CA ASN A 84 20.79 -6.28 -12.98
C ASN A 84 21.61 -6.03 -11.71
N GLN A 85 22.59 -6.88 -11.46
CA GLN A 85 23.60 -6.73 -10.41
C GLN A 85 24.73 -5.83 -10.89
#